data_AF-A0A1E4TBQ8-F1
#
_entry.id   AF-A0A1E4TBQ8-F1
#
_cell.length_a   1.000
_cell.length_b   1.000
_cell.length_c   1.000
_cell.angle_alpha   90.00
_cell.angle_beta   90.00
_cell.angle_gamma   90.00
#
_symmetry.space_group_name_H-M   'P 1'
#
loop_
_entity.id
_entity.type
_entity.pdbx_description
1 polymer ?
#
loop_
_entity_poly.entity_id
_entity_poly.type
_entity_poly.pdbx_seq_one_letter_code
_entity_poly.pdbx_strand_id
1 'polypeptide(L)'
;IRSLIAQAFAPRIAVFASSDANQLARKLNFPSFFHLIRPFGELIAKPVVIRNSKGLSTTIDNFNVHFVLPPDEHSTSTTDAYSTNSPPDDANNIDTLLRHSLVDSRNELRPSLGSLSNLFLHFFQKTLSAPPLSPHETFSHPTAGIVVITSRTPSPIDTLSSLYRAGSALNNGSLAAAQRASPAIDREYLRFYVLIHHEGDDYDSSAALFEKMKRHFGLNCHFLSLSATDAPSPDQPDATKIPMPSWISPEEEVNFSKSETYMRSRDIAAIQLMVREMVSQSFIPYLERTIATLNTQVAASRKGITNRLFSASRKYFASSGLLRSNTPSPPTSTSSYDPETGSYDYRAQEAQLRKLADLLFMTRDWNASYTIYDLIKRDYLNDKAWKYLAGANEFAAIALLMAEPIGKPLSSRTVTEHIDPVIDAACFSYTSRCAALSYTFRCLLMSSELLRLQGVFGTDNACKWVQYIISKCHNNSVFCPGLMLERLAAAYGSYANAIQACARFGEHKRKFAFWTLIAANEW
;
A
#
# COMPACT_ATOMS: atom_id res chain seq x y z
N ILE A 1 -9.88 10.68 -4.36
CA ILE A 1 -8.78 10.11 -5.18
C ILE A 1 -7.41 10.23 -4.50
N ARG A 2 -6.74 11.40 -4.46
CA ARG A 2 -5.37 11.50 -3.87
C ARG A 2 -5.28 10.94 -2.44
N SER A 3 -6.24 11.29 -1.59
CA SER A 3 -6.33 10.73 -0.23
C SER A 3 -6.46 9.22 -0.23
N LEU A 4 -7.33 8.65 -1.07
CA LEU A 4 -7.51 7.20 -1.19
C LEU A 4 -6.23 6.52 -1.67
N ILE A 5 -5.52 7.09 -2.65
CA ILE A 5 -4.24 6.52 -3.11
C ILE A 5 -3.20 6.56 -1.97
N ALA A 6 -3.06 7.70 -1.29
CA ALA A 6 -2.12 7.82 -0.16
C ALA A 6 -2.47 6.87 0.98
N GLN A 7 -3.76 6.64 1.23
CA GLN A 7 -4.24 5.71 2.25
C GLN A 7 -4.08 4.24 1.84
N ALA A 8 -4.30 3.89 0.57
CA ALA A 8 -4.16 2.52 0.06
C ALA A 8 -2.74 1.96 0.23
N PHE A 9 -1.75 2.80 -0.03
CA PHE A 9 -0.33 2.45 0.07
C PHE A 9 0.30 2.92 1.38
N ALA A 10 -0.49 2.95 2.45
CA ALA A 10 -0.01 3.23 3.79
C ALA A 10 0.83 2.06 4.35
N PRO A 11 1.71 2.33 5.34
CA PRO A 11 2.52 1.27 5.94
C PRO A 11 1.67 0.18 6.60
N ARG A 12 2.10 -1.07 6.45
CA ARG A 12 1.45 -2.23 7.07
C ARG A 12 2.12 -2.62 8.38
N ILE A 13 1.31 -2.93 9.39
CA ILE A 13 1.74 -3.34 10.72
C ILE A 13 1.19 -4.74 11.01
N ALA A 14 2.09 -5.73 11.11
CA ALA A 14 1.71 -7.12 11.38
C ALA A 14 1.28 -7.30 12.86
N VAL A 15 0.16 -7.98 13.10
CA VAL A 15 -0.39 -8.18 14.46
C VAL A 15 -0.11 -9.59 14.96
N PHE A 16 0.67 -9.69 16.04
CA PHE A 16 0.98 -10.95 16.73
C PHE A 16 0.32 -10.92 18.12
N ALA A 17 -0.86 -11.54 18.24
CA ALA A 17 -1.60 -11.56 19.51
C ALA A 17 -1.58 -12.96 20.13
N SER A 18 -1.33 -13.02 21.43
CA SER A 18 -1.43 -14.25 22.21
C SER A 18 -2.88 -14.78 22.24
N SER A 19 -3.05 -16.06 22.59
CA SER A 19 -4.37 -16.70 22.61
C SER A 19 -5.36 -16.04 23.57
N ASP A 20 -4.87 -15.61 24.73
CA ASP A 20 -5.63 -14.88 25.75
C ASP A 20 -5.98 -13.44 25.32
N ALA A 21 -5.11 -12.75 24.59
CA ALA A 21 -5.46 -11.45 24.00
C ALA A 21 -6.58 -11.59 22.96
N ASN A 22 -6.54 -12.65 22.14
CA ASN A 22 -7.61 -12.97 21.21
C ASN A 22 -8.91 -13.36 21.91
N GLN A 23 -8.84 -14.08 23.05
CA GLN A 23 -10.01 -14.40 23.86
C GLN A 23 -10.64 -13.14 24.46
N LEU A 24 -9.83 -12.18 24.94
CA LEU A 24 -10.32 -10.90 25.44
C LEU A 24 -11.08 -10.12 24.34
N ALA A 25 -10.53 -10.07 23.12
CA ALA A 25 -11.21 -9.44 21.98
C ALA A 25 -12.56 -10.11 21.66
N ARG A 26 -12.67 -11.44 21.77
CA ARG A 26 -13.93 -12.18 21.55
C ARG A 26 -15.02 -11.82 22.54
N LYS A 27 -14.67 -11.54 23.80
CA LYS A 27 -15.66 -11.04 24.78
C LYS A 27 -16.19 -9.65 24.42
N LEU A 28 -15.43 -8.88 23.66
CA LEU A 28 -15.82 -7.59 23.11
C LEU A 28 -16.52 -7.72 21.74
N ASN A 29 -16.97 -8.91 21.36
CA ASN A 29 -17.60 -9.23 20.08
C ASN A 29 -16.69 -9.03 18.85
N PHE A 30 -15.36 -9.16 19.01
CA PHE A 30 -14.41 -9.18 17.89
C PHE A 30 -13.80 -10.57 17.69
N PRO A 31 -13.64 -11.08 16.45
CA PRO A 31 -13.10 -12.43 16.22
C PRO A 31 -11.69 -12.65 16.80
N SER A 32 -10.86 -11.60 16.80
CA SER A 32 -9.49 -11.60 17.34
C SER A 32 -9.03 -10.18 17.66
N PHE A 33 -7.88 -10.05 18.34
CA PHE A 33 -7.31 -8.73 18.67
C PHE A 33 -6.93 -7.93 17.41
N PHE A 34 -6.55 -8.61 16.32
CA PHE A 34 -6.35 -7.97 15.01
C PHE A 34 -7.60 -7.22 14.54
N HIS A 35 -8.78 -7.85 14.60
CA HIS A 35 -10.05 -7.23 14.21
C HIS A 35 -10.43 -6.07 15.13
N LEU A 36 -10.15 -6.19 16.43
CA LEU A 36 -10.39 -5.13 17.43
C LEU A 36 -9.65 -3.84 17.07
N ILE A 37 -8.35 -3.91 16.74
CA ILE A 37 -7.53 -2.71 16.53
C ILE A 37 -7.59 -2.15 15.11
N ARG A 38 -8.05 -2.93 14.12
CA ARG A 38 -7.99 -2.57 12.71
C ARG A 38 -8.59 -1.19 12.37
N PRO A 39 -9.79 -0.82 12.85
CA PRO A 39 -10.39 0.49 12.53
C PRO A 39 -9.55 1.68 13.02
N PHE A 40 -8.77 1.48 14.08
CA PHE A 40 -7.97 2.53 14.71
C PHE A 40 -6.70 2.89 13.94
N GLY A 41 -6.32 2.09 12.92
CA GLY A 41 -5.20 2.40 12.02
C GLY A 41 -5.57 3.35 10.88
N GLU A 42 -6.85 3.41 10.49
CA GLU A 42 -7.30 4.12 9.28
C GLU A 42 -7.28 5.65 9.42
N LEU A 43 -7.38 6.16 10.64
CA LEU A 43 -7.23 7.57 10.95
C LEU A 43 -6.55 7.74 12.31
N ILE A 44 -5.31 8.23 12.29
CA ILE A 44 -4.60 8.57 13.52
C ILE A 44 -5.18 9.87 14.10
N ALA A 45 -5.53 9.86 15.38
CA ALA A 45 -6.31 10.93 16.04
C ALA A 45 -5.69 12.35 16.01
N LYS A 46 -4.42 12.49 15.59
CA LYS A 46 -3.74 13.79 15.43
C LYS A 46 -2.84 13.77 14.20
N PRO A 47 -2.57 14.94 13.60
CA PRO A 47 -1.58 15.06 12.54
C PRO A 47 -0.23 14.51 12.96
N VAL A 48 0.41 13.81 12.03
CA VAL A 48 1.72 13.18 12.21
C VAL A 48 2.77 14.06 11.55
N VAL A 49 3.85 14.37 12.26
CA VAL A 49 4.99 15.12 11.71
C VAL A 49 6.06 14.12 11.30
N ILE A 50 6.47 14.16 10.02
CA ILE A 50 7.51 13.30 9.48
C ILE A 50 8.64 14.16 8.91
N ARG A 51 9.89 13.82 9.24
CA ARG A 51 11.08 14.42 8.67
C ARG A 51 11.52 13.65 7.43
N ASN A 52 11.70 14.38 6.34
CA ASN A 52 12.24 13.78 5.13
C ASN A 52 13.76 13.56 5.23
N SER A 53 14.32 12.94 4.18
CA SER A 53 15.77 12.65 4.08
C SER A 53 16.68 13.88 4.10
N LYS A 54 16.12 15.08 3.90
CA LYS A 54 16.83 16.38 3.97
C LYS A 54 16.64 17.09 5.32
N GLY A 55 15.94 16.47 6.28
CA GLY A 55 15.64 17.03 7.60
C GLY A 55 14.47 18.01 7.63
N LEU A 56 13.74 18.20 6.51
CA LEU A 56 12.55 19.05 6.47
C LEU A 56 11.35 18.29 7.05
N SER A 57 10.65 18.91 7.99
CA SER A 57 9.46 18.34 8.63
C SER A 57 8.21 18.67 7.81
N THR A 58 7.37 17.66 7.57
CA THR A 58 6.06 17.82 6.92
C THR A 58 4.99 17.29 7.87
N THR A 59 3.93 18.07 8.06
CA THR A 59 2.75 17.66 8.85
C THR A 59 1.74 16.98 7.94
N ILE A 60 1.24 15.82 8.38
CA ILE A 60 0.32 14.98 7.63
C ILE A 60 -0.95 14.77 8.47
N ASP A 61 -2.05 15.41 8.07
CA ASP A 61 -3.29 15.44 8.86
C ASP A 61 -4.06 14.11 8.87
N ASN A 62 -3.98 13.34 7.78
CA ASN A 62 -4.70 12.07 7.59
C ASN A 62 -3.74 10.89 7.40
N PHE A 63 -2.63 10.85 8.15
CA PHE A 63 -1.75 9.69 8.15
C PHE A 63 -2.50 8.46 8.68
N ASN A 64 -2.25 7.30 8.08
CA ASN A 64 -2.89 6.03 8.42
C ASN A 64 -1.87 4.90 8.35
N VAL A 65 -2.22 3.78 8.98
CA VAL A 65 -1.49 2.52 8.92
C VAL A 65 -2.49 1.39 8.76
N HIS A 66 -2.10 0.33 8.08
CA HIS A 66 -2.94 -0.86 7.92
C HIS A 66 -2.46 -1.95 8.87
N PHE A 67 -3.28 -2.30 9.84
CA PHE A 67 -3.05 -3.54 10.58
C PHE A 67 -3.32 -4.71 9.65
N VAL A 68 -2.45 -5.71 9.68
CA VAL A 68 -2.57 -6.94 8.89
C VAL A 68 -2.20 -8.15 9.74
N LEU A 69 -2.74 -9.31 9.36
CA LEU A 69 -2.20 -10.56 9.88
C LEU A 69 -0.79 -10.78 9.32
N PRO A 70 0.10 -11.46 10.06
CA PRO A 70 1.39 -11.88 9.54
C PRO A 70 1.18 -12.70 8.26
N PRO A 71 2.08 -12.57 7.26
CA PRO A 71 1.97 -13.38 6.05
C PRO A 71 2.13 -14.86 6.40
N ASP A 72 1.08 -15.67 6.32
CA ASP A 72 1.15 -17.11 6.62
C ASP A 72 1.93 -17.90 5.57
N GLU A 73 2.57 -19.00 5.95
CA GLU A 73 3.30 -19.91 5.04
C GLU A 73 2.42 -20.43 3.91
N HIS A 74 1.11 -20.55 4.17
CA HIS A 74 0.08 -21.00 3.24
C HIS A 74 -0.53 -19.88 2.40
N SER A 75 -0.24 -18.61 2.69
CA SER A 75 -0.68 -17.48 1.86
C SER A 75 0.10 -17.38 0.53
N THR A 76 1.07 -18.28 0.31
CA THR A 76 1.76 -18.53 -0.97
C THR A 76 0.83 -18.98 -2.11
N SER A 77 -0.47 -19.23 -1.87
CA SER A 77 -1.45 -19.31 -2.96
C SER A 77 -1.70 -17.95 -3.64
N THR A 78 -1.30 -16.83 -3.03
CA THR A 78 -1.52 -15.48 -3.61
C THR A 78 -0.37 -14.97 -4.49
N THR A 79 0.79 -15.65 -4.53
CA THR A 79 1.84 -15.28 -5.51
C THR A 79 1.39 -15.50 -6.96
N ASP A 80 0.35 -16.30 -7.19
CA ASP A 80 -0.25 -16.58 -8.50
C ASP A 80 -1.67 -16.04 -8.68
N ALA A 81 -2.27 -15.38 -7.68
CA ALA A 81 -3.63 -14.82 -7.79
C ALA A 81 -3.74 -13.72 -8.88
N TYR A 82 -2.61 -13.15 -9.30
CA TYR A 82 -2.52 -12.16 -10.38
C TYR A 82 -1.82 -12.68 -11.65
N SER A 83 -1.35 -13.93 -11.63
CA SER A 83 -0.68 -14.61 -12.75
C SER A 83 -1.58 -15.68 -13.40
N THR A 84 -2.57 -16.18 -12.67
CA THR A 84 -3.55 -17.14 -13.20
C THR A 84 -4.79 -16.39 -13.69
N ASN A 85 -5.18 -16.64 -14.95
CA ASN A 85 -6.44 -16.18 -15.56
C ASN A 85 -7.69 -16.86 -14.93
N SER A 86 -7.60 -17.29 -13.68
CA SER A 86 -8.73 -17.83 -12.93
C SER A 86 -9.48 -16.65 -12.33
N PRO A 87 -10.80 -16.50 -12.52
CA PRO A 87 -11.54 -15.45 -11.83
C PRO A 87 -11.49 -15.78 -10.34
N PRO A 88 -10.80 -15.00 -9.49
CA PRO A 88 -10.96 -15.20 -8.07
C PRO A 88 -12.35 -14.67 -7.71
N ASP A 89 -12.94 -15.24 -6.67
CA ASP A 89 -14.22 -14.80 -6.10
C ASP A 89 -14.29 -13.27 -5.92
N ASP A 90 -13.16 -12.57 -5.83
CA ASP A 90 -13.01 -11.10 -5.85
C ASP A 90 -13.81 -10.36 -6.92
N ALA A 91 -13.90 -10.87 -8.16
CA ALA A 91 -14.72 -10.25 -9.21
C ALA A 91 -16.21 -10.23 -8.85
N ASN A 92 -16.70 -11.40 -8.47
CA ASN A 92 -18.07 -11.61 -8.05
C ASN A 92 -18.34 -10.85 -6.75
N ASN A 93 -17.36 -10.77 -5.86
CA ASN A 93 -17.45 -10.02 -4.60
C ASN A 93 -17.54 -8.52 -4.85
N ILE A 94 -16.70 -7.94 -5.72
CA ILE A 94 -16.80 -6.52 -6.08
C ILE A 94 -18.13 -6.23 -6.78
N ASP A 95 -18.55 -7.04 -7.75
CA ASP A 95 -19.85 -6.86 -8.41
C ASP A 95 -21.01 -6.94 -7.39
N THR A 96 -20.95 -7.89 -6.46
CA THR A 96 -21.91 -8.02 -5.35
C THR A 96 -21.91 -6.76 -4.47
N LEU A 97 -20.74 -6.25 -4.08
CA LEU A 97 -20.63 -5.02 -3.29
C LEU A 97 -21.13 -3.78 -4.03
N LEU A 98 -20.88 -3.68 -5.33
CA LEU A 98 -21.41 -2.61 -6.17
C LEU A 98 -22.93 -2.68 -6.26
N ARG A 99 -23.51 -3.88 -6.44
CA ARG A 99 -24.97 -4.09 -6.43
C ARG A 99 -25.58 -3.72 -5.08
N HIS A 100 -24.97 -4.12 -3.96
CA HIS A 100 -25.43 -3.69 -2.63
C HIS A 100 -25.38 -2.17 -2.47
N SER A 101 -24.25 -1.54 -2.85
CA SER A 101 -24.09 -0.08 -2.79
C SER A 101 -25.12 0.65 -3.65
N LEU A 102 -25.46 0.09 -4.82
CA LEU A 102 -26.50 0.62 -5.71
C LEU A 102 -27.90 0.49 -5.13
N VAL A 103 -28.23 -0.64 -4.48
CA VAL A 103 -29.51 -0.84 -3.79
C VAL A 103 -29.65 0.12 -2.61
N ASP A 104 -28.60 0.26 -1.80
CA ASP A 104 -28.58 1.19 -0.68
C ASP A 104 -28.74 2.65 -1.16
N SER A 105 -28.08 3.01 -2.27
CA SER A 105 -28.21 4.34 -2.91
C SER A 105 -29.59 4.59 -3.52
N ARG A 106 -30.29 3.56 -4.01
CA ARG A 106 -31.67 3.67 -4.54
C ARG A 106 -32.71 3.92 -3.45
N ASN A 107 -32.43 3.49 -2.21
CA ASN A 107 -33.30 3.76 -1.07
C ASN A 107 -33.21 5.23 -0.60
N GLU A 108 -32.24 6.00 -1.07
CA GLU A 108 -32.23 7.45 -0.93
C GLU A 108 -33.18 8.08 -1.97
N LEU A 109 -34.18 8.82 -1.51
CA LEU A 109 -35.33 9.33 -2.31
C LEU A 109 -34.99 10.15 -3.58
N ARG A 110 -33.72 10.50 -3.81
CA ARG A 110 -33.19 11.06 -5.07
C ARG A 110 -31.70 10.71 -5.23
N PRO A 111 -31.30 9.81 -6.13
CA PRO A 111 -29.88 9.64 -6.45
C PRO A 111 -29.38 10.94 -7.11
N SER A 112 -28.58 11.71 -6.38
CA SER A 112 -27.90 12.89 -6.93
C SER A 112 -26.68 12.46 -7.75
N LEU A 113 -26.15 13.34 -8.61
CA LEU A 113 -24.86 13.12 -9.28
C LEU A 113 -23.71 12.81 -8.28
N GLY A 114 -23.87 13.18 -7.00
CA GLY A 114 -22.98 12.82 -5.90
C GLY A 114 -23.06 11.35 -5.47
N SER A 115 -24.19 10.68 -5.65
CA SER A 115 -24.38 9.26 -5.31
C SER A 115 -23.55 8.34 -6.23
N LEU A 116 -23.51 8.61 -7.53
CA LEU A 116 -22.63 7.88 -8.48
C LEU A 116 -21.14 8.18 -8.24
N SER A 117 -20.80 9.40 -7.80
CA SER A 117 -19.44 9.72 -7.35
C SER A 117 -19.04 8.89 -6.12
N ASN A 118 -19.97 8.57 -5.22
CA ASN A 118 -19.68 7.74 -4.06
C ASN A 118 -19.49 6.26 -4.44
N LEU A 119 -20.28 5.74 -5.37
CA LEU A 119 -20.12 4.37 -5.89
C LEU A 119 -18.74 4.17 -6.53
N PHE A 120 -18.31 5.09 -7.39
CA PHE A 120 -16.98 5.00 -7.99
C PHE A 120 -15.87 5.12 -6.95
N LEU A 121 -15.99 6.01 -5.96
CA LEU A 121 -14.98 6.13 -4.91
C LEU A 121 -14.89 4.85 -4.08
N HIS A 122 -16.02 4.20 -3.83
CA HIS A 122 -16.07 2.89 -3.18
C HIS A 122 -15.38 1.82 -4.04
N PHE A 123 -15.76 1.70 -5.33
CA PHE A 123 -15.09 0.82 -6.30
C PHE A 123 -13.57 1.03 -6.34
N PHE A 124 -13.15 2.29 -6.43
CA PHE A 124 -11.76 2.70 -6.48
C PHE A 124 -11.03 2.30 -5.20
N GLN A 125 -11.63 2.53 -4.03
CA GLN A 125 -11.06 2.11 -2.74
C GLN A 125 -10.90 0.58 -2.68
N LYS A 126 -11.93 -0.18 -3.06
CA LYS A 126 -11.91 -1.65 -3.00
C LYS A 126 -10.93 -2.27 -4.00
N THR A 127 -10.80 -1.71 -5.19
CA THR A 127 -9.77 -2.10 -6.16
C THR A 127 -8.35 -1.93 -5.60
N LEU A 128 -8.13 -0.93 -4.74
CA LEU A 128 -6.84 -0.67 -4.10
C LEU A 128 -6.70 -1.31 -2.72
N SER A 129 -7.75 -1.95 -2.20
CA SER A 129 -7.74 -2.57 -0.89
C SER A 129 -7.02 -3.91 -0.95
N ALA A 130 -6.18 -4.17 0.04
CA ALA A 130 -5.44 -5.43 0.18
C ALA A 130 -4.66 -5.90 -1.07
N PRO A 131 -3.73 -5.10 -1.64
CA PRO A 131 -2.82 -5.62 -2.65
C PRO A 131 -2.09 -6.87 -2.12
N PRO A 132 -1.86 -7.88 -2.99
CA PRO A 132 -1.22 -9.13 -2.60
C PRO A 132 0.21 -8.87 -2.14
N LEU A 133 0.76 -9.80 -1.37
CA LEU A 133 2.19 -9.81 -1.09
C LEU A 133 2.93 -10.12 -2.39
N SER A 134 3.91 -9.30 -2.75
CA SER A 134 4.64 -9.50 -4.00
C SER A 134 6.11 -9.10 -3.85
N PRO A 135 7.04 -9.70 -4.60
CA PRO A 135 8.47 -9.41 -4.44
C PRO A 135 8.89 -8.07 -5.08
N HIS A 136 8.13 -7.60 -6.08
CA HIS A 136 8.49 -6.44 -6.91
C HIS A 136 8.10 -5.07 -6.36
N GLU A 137 7.24 -5.03 -5.35
CA GLU A 137 6.87 -3.83 -4.60
C GLU A 137 6.71 -4.16 -3.12
N THR A 138 7.03 -3.21 -2.24
CA THR A 138 7.09 -3.43 -0.78
C THR A 138 5.88 -2.85 -0.04
N PHE A 139 4.86 -2.35 -0.74
CA PHE A 139 3.64 -1.79 -0.12
C PHE A 139 2.85 -2.80 0.71
N SER A 140 2.88 -4.08 0.32
CA SER A 140 2.28 -5.18 1.08
C SER A 140 3.22 -5.77 2.15
N HIS A 141 4.47 -5.28 2.17
CA HIS A 141 5.53 -5.47 3.14
C HIS A 141 5.11 -5.08 4.58
N PRO A 142 5.11 -5.94 5.62
CA PRO A 142 5.09 -5.43 6.98
C PRO A 142 6.29 -4.50 7.23
N THR A 143 5.99 -3.28 7.68
CA THR A 143 6.98 -2.23 8.00
C THR A 143 7.23 -2.10 9.51
N ALA A 144 6.33 -2.67 10.30
CA ALA A 144 6.43 -2.86 11.74
C ALA A 144 5.57 -4.07 12.14
N GLY A 145 5.68 -4.47 13.40
CA GLY A 145 4.80 -5.45 14.02
C GLY A 145 4.40 -5.02 15.43
N ILE A 146 3.20 -5.38 15.83
CA ILE A 146 2.69 -5.23 17.19
C ILE A 146 2.59 -6.61 17.83
N VAL A 147 3.21 -6.78 18.99
CA VAL A 147 3.20 -8.04 19.75
C VAL A 147 2.41 -7.83 21.03
N VAL A 148 1.33 -8.59 21.19
CA VAL A 148 0.30 -8.30 22.18
C VAL A 148 0.14 -9.50 23.10
N ILE A 149 0.26 -9.24 24.40
CA ILE A 149 0.01 -10.20 25.48
C ILE A 149 -0.91 -9.59 26.52
N THR A 150 -1.44 -10.40 27.43
CA THR A 150 -2.21 -9.93 28.59
C THR A 150 -1.45 -10.15 29.89
N SER A 151 -1.88 -9.49 30.96
CA SER A 151 -1.41 -9.76 32.34
C SER A 151 -1.58 -11.22 32.78
N ARG A 152 -2.45 -11.99 32.12
CA ARG A 152 -2.73 -13.40 32.42
C ARG A 152 -1.92 -14.39 31.58
N THR A 153 -1.10 -13.89 30.64
CA THR A 153 -0.31 -14.75 29.75
C THR A 153 0.66 -15.61 30.57
N PRO A 154 0.66 -16.94 30.42
CA PRO A 154 1.65 -17.79 31.10
C PRO A 154 3.03 -17.50 30.51
N SER A 155 4.05 -17.49 31.39
CA SER A 155 5.46 -17.20 31.01
C SER A 155 5.58 -16.01 30.03
N PRO A 156 5.19 -14.78 30.41
CA PRO A 156 5.05 -13.65 29.48
C PRO A 156 6.28 -13.36 28.62
N ILE A 157 7.49 -13.42 29.21
CA ILE A 157 8.74 -13.12 28.50
C ILE A 157 9.06 -14.20 27.46
N ASP A 158 8.81 -15.47 27.77
CA ASP A 158 9.03 -16.58 26.82
C ASP A 158 7.98 -16.54 25.71
N THR A 159 6.73 -16.26 26.04
CA THR A 159 5.65 -16.07 25.06
C THR A 159 5.95 -14.90 24.14
N LEU A 160 6.40 -13.76 24.68
CA LEU A 160 6.86 -12.62 23.87
C LEU A 160 8.06 -12.96 23.00
N SER A 161 9.03 -13.72 23.52
CA SER A 161 10.20 -14.17 22.76
C SER A 161 9.81 -15.15 21.65
N SER A 162 8.81 -16.00 21.89
CA SER A 162 8.26 -16.92 20.90
C SER A 162 7.47 -16.18 19.82
N LEU A 163 6.60 -15.24 20.20
CA LEU A 163 5.89 -14.37 19.25
C LEU A 163 6.87 -13.48 18.45
N TYR A 164 7.95 -13.02 19.10
CA TYR A 164 9.05 -12.31 18.45
C TYR A 164 9.71 -13.17 17.37
N ARG A 165 9.99 -14.44 17.69
CA ARG A 165 10.56 -15.41 16.74
C ARG A 165 9.56 -15.78 15.65
N ALA A 166 8.28 -16.01 15.96
CA ALA A 166 7.24 -16.29 14.97
C ALA A 166 7.08 -15.13 13.97
N GLY A 167 7.23 -13.87 14.43
CA GLY A 167 7.24 -12.69 13.57
C GLY A 167 8.57 -12.41 12.86
N SER A 168 9.64 -13.15 13.15
CA SER A 168 10.91 -13.12 12.41
C SER A 168 11.09 -14.36 11.51
N ALA A 169 10.38 -15.42 11.85
CA ALA A 169 10.44 -16.76 11.30
C ALA A 169 9.03 -17.35 11.36
N LEU A 170 8.33 -17.27 10.23
CA LEU A 170 7.46 -18.38 9.85
C LEU A 170 8.31 -19.67 9.92
N ASN A 171 7.78 -20.69 10.58
CA ASN A 171 8.38 -21.30 11.76
C ASN A 171 9.19 -22.58 11.49
N ASN A 172 9.99 -22.97 12.49
CA ASN A 172 10.74 -24.22 12.67
C ASN A 172 12.02 -24.38 11.85
N GLY A 173 13.13 -24.58 12.58
CA GLY A 173 14.49 -24.85 12.09
C GLY A 173 14.66 -26.17 11.31
N SER A 174 13.77 -26.46 10.37
CA SER A 174 14.03 -27.34 9.24
C SER A 174 14.58 -26.48 8.10
N LEU A 175 15.72 -26.89 7.54
CA LEU A 175 16.33 -26.29 6.34
C LEU A 175 15.31 -26.02 5.21
N ALA A 176 14.24 -26.81 5.14
CA ALA A 176 13.19 -26.74 4.12
C ALA A 176 12.24 -25.52 4.25
N ALA A 177 12.02 -24.95 5.44
CA ALA A 177 11.19 -23.75 5.61
C ALA A 177 11.98 -22.46 5.29
N ALA A 178 13.26 -22.43 5.66
CA ALA A 178 14.19 -21.36 5.30
C ALA A 178 14.43 -21.26 3.78
N GLN A 179 14.41 -22.40 3.07
CA GLN A 179 14.47 -22.46 1.59
C GLN A 179 13.18 -22.02 0.89
N ARG A 180 12.02 -21.99 1.57
CA ARG A 180 10.71 -21.65 0.98
C ARG A 180 10.23 -20.23 1.30
N ALA A 181 10.84 -19.57 2.28
CA ALA A 181 10.47 -18.22 2.63
C ALA A 181 11.09 -17.24 1.63
N SER A 182 10.25 -16.46 0.92
CA SER A 182 10.69 -15.65 -0.24
C SER A 182 11.91 -14.78 0.12
N PRO A 183 13.01 -14.87 -0.65
CA PRO A 183 14.21 -14.06 -0.41
C PRO A 183 13.95 -12.56 -0.62
N ALA A 184 12.81 -12.18 -1.19
CA ALA A 184 12.45 -10.80 -1.48
C ALA A 184 11.89 -10.00 -0.28
N ILE A 185 11.55 -10.66 0.83
CA ILE A 185 10.84 -10.04 1.95
C ILE A 185 11.80 -9.81 3.11
N ASP A 186 11.97 -8.54 3.46
CA ASP A 186 12.71 -8.14 4.66
C ASP A 186 11.91 -8.46 5.93
N ARG A 187 12.57 -9.09 6.90
CA ARG A 187 11.97 -9.57 8.17
C ARG A 187 12.43 -8.75 9.37
N GLU A 188 13.31 -7.78 9.14
CA GLU A 188 13.82 -6.88 10.17
C GLU A 188 13.03 -5.58 10.16
N TYR A 189 11.90 -5.59 10.88
CA TYR A 189 11.08 -4.42 11.11
C TYR A 189 10.91 -4.10 12.61
N LEU A 190 10.49 -2.86 12.90
CA LEU A 190 10.21 -2.40 14.26
C LEU A 190 9.17 -3.30 14.93
N ARG A 191 9.40 -3.69 16.19
CA ARG A 191 8.43 -4.40 17.01
C ARG A 191 7.98 -3.52 18.17
N PHE A 192 6.67 -3.38 18.33
CA PHE A 192 6.01 -2.63 19.39
C PHE A 192 5.26 -3.59 20.30
N TYR A 193 5.55 -3.58 21.60
CA TYR A 193 5.00 -4.54 22.55
C TYR A 193 3.84 -3.94 23.30
N VAL A 194 2.73 -4.67 23.44
CA VAL A 194 1.57 -4.23 24.20
C VAL A 194 1.28 -5.24 25.28
N LEU A 195 1.24 -4.76 26.53
CA LEU A 195 0.68 -5.50 27.65
C LEU A 195 -0.73 -4.99 27.88
N ILE A 196 -1.72 -5.86 27.70
CA ILE A 196 -3.11 -5.58 28.06
C ILE A 196 -3.29 -5.89 29.53
N HIS A 197 -3.64 -4.86 30.30
CA HIS A 197 -4.15 -5.00 31.65
C HIS A 197 -5.67 -4.93 31.61
N HIS A 198 -6.31 -5.92 32.23
CA HIS A 198 -7.74 -5.93 32.42
C HIS A 198 -8.08 -5.43 33.83
N GLU A 199 -9.10 -4.59 33.99
CA GLU A 199 -9.45 -4.00 35.31
C GLU A 199 -9.74 -5.05 36.41
N GLY A 200 -10.11 -6.28 36.04
CA GLY A 200 -10.27 -7.40 36.98
C GLY A 200 -8.97 -8.04 37.46
N ASP A 201 -7.81 -7.62 36.95
CA ASP A 201 -6.50 -8.16 37.32
C ASP A 201 -5.78 -7.27 38.34
N ASP A 202 -4.78 -7.82 39.01
CA ASP A 202 -3.92 -7.03 39.90
C ASP A 202 -3.07 -6.03 39.09
N TYR A 203 -3.31 -4.74 39.33
CA TYR A 203 -2.61 -3.65 38.66
C TYR A 203 -1.12 -3.65 39.02
N ASP A 204 -0.76 -3.88 40.28
CA ASP A 204 0.64 -3.81 40.73
C ASP A 204 1.48 -4.92 40.08
N SER A 205 0.94 -6.13 40.00
CA SER A 205 1.55 -7.24 39.26
C SER A 205 1.68 -6.93 37.77
N SER A 206 0.66 -6.33 37.16
CA SER A 206 0.67 -5.96 35.74
C SER A 206 1.71 -4.87 35.45
N ALA A 207 1.81 -3.86 36.32
CA ALA A 207 2.80 -2.79 36.22
C ALA A 207 4.24 -3.33 36.41
N ALA A 208 4.44 -4.24 37.38
CA ALA A 208 5.73 -4.89 37.58
C ALA A 208 6.15 -5.74 36.38
N LEU A 209 5.20 -6.44 35.73
CA LEU A 209 5.44 -7.16 34.49
C LEU A 209 5.81 -6.21 33.34
N PHE A 210 5.12 -5.07 33.23
CA PHE A 210 5.44 -4.06 32.22
C PHE A 210 6.85 -3.49 32.38
N GLU A 211 7.30 -3.22 33.61
CA GLU A 211 8.69 -2.81 33.86
C GLU A 211 9.70 -3.88 33.45
N LYS A 212 9.40 -5.17 33.68
CA LYS A 212 10.23 -6.28 33.20
C LYS A 212 10.28 -6.31 31.67
N MET A 213 9.16 -6.12 30.99
CA MET A 213 9.09 -6.04 29.53
C MET A 213 9.96 -4.90 28.99
N LYS A 214 9.87 -3.70 29.57
CA LYS A 214 10.70 -2.55 29.15
C LYS A 214 12.19 -2.81 29.30
N ARG A 215 12.60 -3.49 30.38
CA ARG A 215 14.01 -3.87 30.60
C ARG A 215 14.51 -4.89 29.57
N HIS A 216 13.65 -5.81 29.13
CA HIS A 216 14.05 -6.89 28.21
C HIS A 216 13.94 -6.50 26.74
N PHE A 217 12.88 -5.79 26.35
CA PHE A 217 12.54 -5.49 24.95
C PHE A 217 12.73 -4.01 24.56
N GLY A 218 13.08 -3.15 25.52
CA GLY A 218 13.29 -1.72 25.31
C GLY A 218 12.03 -0.87 25.44
N LEU A 219 12.10 0.37 24.96
CA LEU A 219 11.08 1.41 25.21
C LEU A 219 9.88 1.37 24.25
N ASN A 220 9.91 0.54 23.21
CA ASN A 220 8.79 0.39 22.27
C ASN A 220 7.70 -0.50 22.88
N CYS A 221 7.18 -0.10 24.05
CA CYS A 221 6.18 -0.84 24.81
C CYS A 221 5.03 0.08 25.20
N HIS A 222 3.81 -0.45 25.30
CA HIS A 222 2.64 0.27 25.81
C HIS A 222 1.83 -0.60 26.78
N PHE A 223 1.33 0.03 27.84
CA PHE A 223 0.48 -0.59 28.85
C PHE A 223 -0.98 -0.21 28.57
N LEU A 224 -1.74 -1.12 27.95
CA LEU A 224 -3.12 -0.87 27.54
C LEU A 224 -4.07 -1.34 28.64
N SER A 225 -4.74 -0.40 29.31
CA SER A 225 -5.77 -0.73 30.31
C SER A 225 -7.16 -0.75 29.66
N LEU A 226 -7.85 -1.89 29.76
CA LEU A 226 -9.20 -2.09 29.24
C LEU A 226 -10.17 -2.45 30.37
N SER A 227 -11.31 -1.74 30.39
CA SER A 227 -12.34 -1.84 31.43
C SER A 227 -13.32 -3.00 31.21
N ALA A 228 -13.61 -3.34 29.96
CA ALA A 228 -14.68 -4.26 29.63
C ALA A 228 -14.33 -5.75 29.86
N THR A 229 -15.16 -6.45 30.65
CA THR A 229 -15.23 -7.93 30.64
C THR A 229 -15.96 -8.43 29.41
N ASP A 230 -17.02 -7.72 29.00
CA ASP A 230 -17.90 -8.02 27.86
C ASP A 230 -18.30 -6.73 27.12
N ALA A 231 -18.70 -6.88 25.85
CA ALA A 231 -19.16 -5.77 25.02
C ALA A 231 -20.36 -5.02 25.66
N PRO A 232 -20.37 -3.68 25.67
CA PRO A 232 -21.49 -2.92 26.18
C PRO A 232 -22.73 -3.10 25.28
N SER A 233 -23.91 -3.08 25.90
CA SER A 233 -25.17 -3.03 25.15
C SER A 233 -25.33 -1.66 24.47
N PRO A 234 -26.01 -1.57 23.31
CA PRO A 234 -26.21 -0.30 22.59
C PRO A 234 -26.87 0.80 23.43
N ASP A 235 -27.69 0.44 24.43
CA ASP A 235 -28.43 1.37 25.29
C ASP A 235 -27.57 1.98 26.43
N GLN A 236 -26.33 1.52 26.62
CA GLN A 236 -25.45 2.07 27.67
C GLN A 236 -24.94 3.48 27.27
N PRO A 237 -24.88 4.44 28.21
CA PRO A 237 -24.54 5.84 27.90
C PRO A 237 -23.10 6.03 27.42
N ASP A 238 -22.20 5.09 27.75
CA ASP A 238 -20.79 5.09 27.33
C ASP A 238 -20.51 4.16 26.14
N ALA A 239 -21.53 3.51 25.57
CA ALA A 239 -21.40 2.64 24.42
C ALA A 239 -21.28 3.45 23.12
N THR A 240 -20.17 3.29 22.41
CA THR A 240 -19.95 3.88 21.10
C THR A 240 -19.82 2.78 20.05
N LYS A 241 -20.53 2.93 18.94
CA LYS A 241 -20.44 2.03 17.79
C LYS A 241 -19.05 2.15 17.14
N ILE A 242 -18.39 1.02 16.94
CA ILE A 242 -17.11 0.98 16.22
C ILE A 242 -17.39 0.95 14.71
N PRO A 243 -16.82 1.87 13.93
CA PRO A 243 -16.99 1.83 12.48
C PRO A 243 -16.33 0.60 11.89
N MET A 244 -16.94 0.09 10.82
CA MET A 244 -16.35 -0.96 10.00
C MET A 244 -15.03 -0.46 9.39
N PRO A 245 -13.97 -1.28 9.36
CA PRO A 245 -12.76 -0.93 8.64
C PRO A 245 -13.09 -0.76 7.15
N SER A 246 -12.67 0.36 6.56
CA SER A 246 -12.92 0.70 5.15
C SER A 246 -11.92 0.02 4.21
N TRP A 247 -10.70 -0.27 4.68
CA TRP A 247 -9.61 -0.89 3.92
C TRP A 247 -9.55 -2.42 4.13
N ILE A 248 -10.64 -3.07 3.75
CA ILE A 248 -10.77 -4.54 3.75
C ILE A 248 -10.97 -5.07 2.34
N SER A 249 -10.59 -6.32 2.10
CA SER A 249 -10.78 -6.92 0.77
C SER A 249 -12.27 -7.06 0.46
N PRO A 250 -12.65 -7.09 -0.83
CA PRO A 250 -14.02 -7.34 -1.24
C PRO A 250 -14.60 -8.63 -0.63
N GLU A 251 -13.81 -9.71 -0.65
CA GLU A 251 -14.17 -11.00 -0.05
C GLU A 251 -14.46 -10.88 1.46
N GLU A 252 -13.60 -10.18 2.18
CA GLU A 252 -13.75 -9.99 3.62
C GLU A 252 -15.00 -9.18 3.95
N GLU A 253 -15.30 -8.15 3.15
CA GLU A 253 -16.49 -7.32 3.35
C GLU A 253 -17.80 -8.05 3.11
N VAL A 254 -17.86 -8.88 2.07
CA VAL A 254 -19.03 -9.73 1.78
C VAL A 254 -19.26 -10.73 2.91
N ASN A 255 -18.18 -11.31 3.45
CA ASN A 255 -18.24 -12.26 4.56
C ASN A 255 -18.40 -11.59 5.93
N PHE A 256 -18.28 -10.27 6.01
CA PHE A 256 -18.36 -9.56 7.28
C PHE A 256 -19.80 -9.57 7.79
N SER A 257 -20.02 -10.12 8.97
CA SER A 257 -21.32 -10.04 9.64
C SER A 257 -21.64 -8.56 9.90
N LYS A 258 -22.76 -8.05 9.37
CA LYS A 258 -23.25 -6.68 9.62
C LYS A 258 -23.63 -6.41 11.09
N SER A 259 -23.33 -7.34 12.02
CA SER A 259 -23.54 -7.15 13.43
C SER A 259 -22.79 -5.92 13.91
N GLU A 260 -23.52 -4.97 14.47
CA GLU A 260 -22.94 -3.74 14.99
C GLU A 260 -22.14 -4.05 16.26
N THR A 261 -20.87 -3.66 16.27
CA THR A 261 -20.00 -3.82 17.44
C THR A 261 -19.91 -2.51 18.20
N TYR A 262 -20.11 -2.58 19.51
CA TYR A 262 -20.04 -1.45 20.43
C TYR A 262 -18.90 -1.63 21.41
N MET A 263 -18.29 -0.52 21.81
CA MET A 263 -17.23 -0.49 22.82
C MET A 263 -17.37 0.76 23.69
N ARG A 264 -16.90 0.67 24.94
CA ARG A 264 -16.93 1.82 25.85
C ARG A 264 -16.02 2.93 25.33
N SER A 265 -16.49 4.17 25.43
CA SER A 265 -15.73 5.36 25.01
C SER A 265 -14.34 5.44 25.66
N ARG A 266 -14.19 4.95 26.91
CA ARG A 266 -12.90 4.88 27.61
C ARG A 266 -11.92 3.90 26.94
N ASP A 267 -12.38 2.71 26.58
CA ASP A 267 -11.56 1.68 25.93
C ASP A 267 -11.16 2.12 24.51
N ILE A 268 -12.08 2.76 23.79
CA ILE A 268 -11.82 3.39 22.48
C ILE A 268 -10.71 4.43 22.60
N ALA A 269 -10.80 5.33 23.59
CA ALA A 269 -9.79 6.36 23.82
C ALA A 269 -8.43 5.75 24.19
N ALA A 270 -8.41 4.66 24.97
CA ALA A 270 -7.20 3.94 25.33
C ALA A 270 -6.52 3.30 24.10
N ILE A 271 -7.29 2.64 23.23
CA ILE A 271 -6.77 2.05 21.98
C ILE A 271 -6.28 3.16 21.02
N GLN A 272 -7.03 4.24 20.86
CA GLN A 272 -6.63 5.39 20.03
C GLN A 272 -5.32 6.01 20.54
N LEU A 273 -5.17 6.15 21.87
CA LEU A 273 -3.95 6.65 22.47
C LEU A 273 -2.78 5.70 22.20
N MET A 274 -2.95 4.39 22.43
CA MET A 274 -1.93 3.38 22.14
C MET A 274 -1.46 3.44 20.68
N VAL A 275 -2.40 3.43 19.72
CA VAL A 275 -2.05 3.47 18.29
C VAL A 275 -1.35 4.79 17.93
N ARG A 276 -1.83 5.91 18.47
CA ARG A 276 -1.19 7.22 18.27
C ARG A 276 0.24 7.26 18.82
N GLU A 277 0.47 6.75 20.02
CA GLU A 277 1.80 6.71 20.64
C GLU A 277 2.73 5.77 19.88
N MET A 278 2.26 4.58 19.53
CA MET A 278 2.99 3.63 18.68
C MET A 278 3.45 4.31 17.38
N VAL A 279 2.53 4.98 16.67
CA VAL A 279 2.86 5.66 15.42
C VAL A 279 3.84 6.81 15.66
N SER A 280 3.52 7.73 16.56
CA SER A 280 4.26 9.00 16.71
C SER A 280 5.61 8.84 17.40
N GLN A 281 5.71 7.96 18.40
CA GLN A 281 6.89 7.86 19.27
C GLN A 281 7.84 6.73 18.86
N SER A 282 7.33 5.67 18.22
CA SER A 282 8.15 4.51 17.84
C SER A 282 8.27 4.36 16.33
N PHE A 283 7.13 4.32 15.63
CA PHE A 283 7.11 3.94 14.21
C PHE A 283 7.66 5.02 13.28
N ILE A 284 7.22 6.27 13.41
CA ILE A 284 7.74 7.37 12.57
C ILE A 284 9.25 7.56 12.78
N PRO A 285 9.79 7.64 14.01
CA PRO A 285 11.24 7.72 14.21
C PRO A 285 12.01 6.54 13.62
N TYR A 286 11.43 5.34 13.65
CA TYR A 286 12.00 4.17 12.99
C TYR A 286 12.02 4.31 11.46
N LEU A 287 10.92 4.75 10.84
CA LEU A 287 10.85 5.00 9.41
C LEU A 287 11.86 6.06 8.98
N GLU A 288 11.95 7.18 9.70
CA GLU A 288 12.91 8.25 9.44
C GLU A 288 14.35 7.74 9.46
N ARG A 289 14.72 6.94 10.49
CA ARG A 289 16.06 6.34 10.59
C ARG A 289 16.32 5.35 9.45
N THR A 290 15.33 4.53 9.11
CA THR A 290 15.44 3.55 8.03
C THR A 290 15.65 4.25 6.69
N ILE A 291 14.83 5.24 6.37
CA ILE A 291 14.97 6.07 5.16
C ILE A 291 16.33 6.76 5.11
N ALA A 292 16.79 7.36 6.22
CA ALA A 292 18.10 8.02 6.28
C ALA A 292 19.27 7.04 6.05
N THR A 293 19.16 5.83 6.61
CA THR A 293 20.18 4.78 6.45
C THR A 293 20.25 4.30 5.00
N LEU A 294 19.10 3.95 4.43
CA LEU A 294 19.00 3.52 3.02
C LEU A 294 19.47 4.61 2.07
N ASN A 295 19.07 5.87 2.28
CA ASN A 295 19.50 6.97 1.44
C ASN A 295 21.03 7.18 1.49
N THR A 296 21.65 6.97 2.66
CA THR A 296 23.11 7.03 2.81
C THR A 296 23.81 5.89 2.06
N GLN A 297 23.29 4.67 2.16
CA GLN A 297 23.80 3.51 1.43
C GLN A 297 23.71 3.73 -0.09
N VAL A 298 22.61 4.30 -0.57
CA VAL A 298 22.43 4.68 -1.97
C VAL A 298 23.44 5.75 -2.39
N ALA A 299 23.62 6.80 -1.61
CA ALA A 299 24.60 7.85 -1.92
C ALA A 299 26.05 7.31 -1.97
N ALA A 300 26.40 6.39 -1.06
CA ALA A 300 27.70 5.71 -1.05
C ALA A 300 27.89 4.82 -2.29
N SER A 301 26.86 4.05 -2.66
CA SER A 301 26.89 3.19 -3.87
C SER A 301 27.07 4.01 -5.15
N ARG A 302 26.42 5.18 -5.27
CA ARG A 302 26.53 6.09 -6.43
C ARG A 302 27.97 6.62 -6.61
N LYS A 303 28.69 6.94 -5.52
CA LYS A 303 30.11 7.35 -5.56
C LYS A 303 31.03 6.23 -6.07
N GLY A 304 30.67 4.96 -5.82
CA GLY A 304 31.38 3.80 -6.36
C GLY A 304 31.02 3.48 -7.83
N ILE A 305 29.78 3.73 -8.24
CA ILE A 305 29.28 3.44 -9.61
C ILE A 305 29.80 4.45 -10.65
N THR A 306 30.06 5.71 -10.29
CA THR A 306 30.75 6.66 -11.18
C THR A 306 32.15 6.18 -11.59
N ASN A 307 32.83 5.40 -10.75
CA ASN A 307 34.07 4.71 -11.14
C ASN A 307 33.84 3.47 -12.01
N ARG A 308 32.66 2.84 -11.94
CA ARG A 308 32.30 1.66 -12.76
C ARG A 308 31.95 2.05 -14.20
N LEU A 309 31.20 3.14 -14.40
CA LEU A 309 30.81 3.62 -15.74
C LEU A 309 31.98 4.26 -16.51
N PHE A 310 32.94 4.89 -15.83
CA PHE A 310 34.16 5.41 -16.45
C PHE A 310 35.15 4.32 -16.90
N SER A 311 34.97 3.08 -16.45
CA SER A 311 35.77 1.92 -16.90
C SER A 311 35.22 1.28 -18.17
N ALA A 312 33.90 1.36 -18.40
CA ALA A 312 33.24 0.77 -19.57
C ALA A 312 33.38 1.62 -20.83
N SER A 313 33.52 2.95 -20.72
CA SER A 313 33.73 3.85 -21.87
C SER A 313 35.16 3.85 -22.41
N ARG A 314 36.17 3.42 -21.63
CA ARG A 314 37.56 3.28 -22.14
C ARG A 314 37.77 2.05 -23.03
N LYS A 315 36.89 1.05 -22.97
CA LYS A 315 37.02 -0.17 -23.77
C LYS A 315 36.57 -0.01 -25.23
N TYR A 316 35.90 1.09 -25.58
CA TYR A 316 35.44 1.35 -26.95
C TYR A 316 36.18 2.50 -27.67
N PHE A 317 37.15 3.15 -27.01
CA PHE A 317 37.98 4.22 -27.61
C PHE A 317 39.48 3.88 -27.68
N ALA A 318 39.90 2.67 -27.30
CA ALA A 318 41.28 2.21 -27.43
C ALA A 318 41.43 1.22 -28.61
N SER A 319 41.38 1.76 -29.83
CA SER A 319 41.79 1.06 -31.06
C SER A 319 43.16 1.58 -31.50
N SER A 320 44.23 0.94 -31.04
CA SER A 320 45.46 0.67 -31.81
C SER A 320 46.49 -0.03 -30.93
N GLY A 321 46.96 -1.20 -31.38
CA GLY A 321 48.15 -1.86 -30.85
C GLY A 321 47.89 -3.20 -30.17
N LEU A 322 48.29 -4.27 -30.86
CA LEU A 322 48.51 -5.63 -30.34
C LEU A 322 49.15 -5.63 -28.94
N LEU A 323 48.66 -6.51 -28.05
CA LEU A 323 49.42 -7.64 -27.50
C LEU A 323 48.52 -8.49 -26.60
N ARG A 324 48.65 -9.81 -26.76
CA ARG A 324 48.02 -10.83 -25.92
C ARG A 324 48.58 -10.74 -24.50
N SER A 325 47.71 -10.47 -23.52
CA SER A 325 48.00 -10.66 -22.10
C SER A 325 46.79 -11.29 -21.45
N ASN A 326 46.97 -12.51 -20.96
CA ASN A 326 45.98 -13.30 -20.23
C ASN A 326 45.77 -12.65 -18.85
N THR A 327 44.96 -11.60 -18.81
CA THR A 327 44.53 -10.94 -17.58
C THR A 327 43.17 -11.52 -17.17
N PRO A 328 42.92 -11.79 -15.87
CA PRO A 328 41.65 -12.36 -15.44
C PRO A 328 40.52 -11.44 -15.88
N SER A 329 39.51 -12.02 -16.53
CA SER A 329 38.24 -11.35 -16.78
C SER A 329 37.77 -10.71 -15.47
N PRO A 330 37.50 -9.39 -15.41
CA PRO A 330 36.85 -8.81 -14.25
C PRO A 330 35.51 -9.52 -14.08
N PRO A 331 35.04 -9.75 -12.84
CA PRO A 331 33.80 -10.49 -12.62
C PRO A 331 32.71 -9.81 -13.44
N THR A 332 32.13 -10.55 -14.38
CA THR A 332 30.80 -10.24 -14.88
C THR A 332 29.96 -10.01 -13.65
N SER A 333 29.42 -8.80 -13.47
CA SER A 333 28.47 -8.51 -12.42
C SER A 333 27.28 -9.42 -12.66
N THR A 334 27.28 -10.58 -12.01
CA THR A 334 26.13 -11.46 -11.89
C THR A 334 25.04 -10.60 -11.30
N SER A 335 24.01 -10.34 -12.10
CA SER A 335 22.79 -9.70 -11.65
C SER A 335 22.32 -10.38 -10.37
N SER A 336 21.92 -9.59 -9.37
CA SER A 336 21.33 -10.13 -8.13
C SER A 336 19.87 -10.58 -8.34
N TYR A 337 19.35 -10.41 -9.55
CA TYR A 337 18.02 -10.88 -9.93
C TYR A 337 18.05 -12.38 -10.17
N ASP A 338 17.19 -13.11 -9.47
CA ASP A 338 16.96 -14.52 -9.72
C ASP A 338 15.73 -14.68 -10.63
N PRO A 339 15.92 -15.12 -11.90
CA PRO A 339 14.81 -15.33 -12.83
C PRO A 339 13.93 -16.53 -12.47
N GLU A 340 14.44 -17.51 -11.71
CA GLU A 340 13.68 -18.70 -11.30
C GLU A 340 12.67 -18.34 -10.22
N THR A 341 13.09 -17.55 -9.23
CA THR A 341 12.18 -17.03 -8.20
C THR A 341 11.47 -15.74 -8.62
N GLY A 342 11.91 -15.13 -9.72
CA GLY A 342 11.40 -13.87 -10.23
C GLY A 342 11.63 -12.69 -9.29
N SER A 343 12.68 -12.72 -8.47
CA SER A 343 12.89 -11.76 -7.38
C SER A 343 14.36 -11.39 -7.14
N TYR A 344 14.57 -10.23 -6.52
CA TYR A 344 15.86 -9.90 -5.89
C TYR A 344 15.89 -10.40 -4.45
N ASP A 345 17.07 -10.79 -3.96
CA ASP A 345 17.29 -10.92 -2.51
C ASP A 345 17.04 -9.56 -1.85
N TYR A 346 16.37 -9.55 -0.69
CA TYR A 346 15.99 -8.32 -0.02
C TYR A 346 17.20 -7.44 0.33
N ARG A 347 18.39 -8.01 0.53
CA ARG A 347 19.63 -7.26 0.79
C ARG A 347 20.30 -6.73 -0.47
N ALA A 348 19.88 -7.17 -1.66
CA ALA A 348 20.39 -6.66 -2.91
C ALA A 348 20.14 -5.14 -3.02
N GLN A 349 21.05 -4.44 -3.67
CA GLN A 349 20.98 -2.99 -3.79
C GLN A 349 19.67 -2.54 -4.46
N GLU A 350 19.23 -3.30 -5.46
CA GLU A 350 18.00 -3.08 -6.20
C GLU A 350 16.77 -3.19 -5.29
N ALA A 351 16.69 -4.25 -4.48
CA ALA A 351 15.62 -4.43 -3.50
C ALA A 351 15.61 -3.31 -2.43
N GLN A 352 16.78 -2.91 -1.93
CA GLN A 352 16.91 -1.84 -0.94
C GLN A 352 16.50 -0.47 -1.51
N LEU A 353 16.83 -0.20 -2.78
CA LEU A 353 16.38 0.98 -3.51
C LEU A 353 14.87 0.98 -3.74
N ARG A 354 14.28 -0.17 -4.10
CA ARG A 354 12.81 -0.31 -4.19
C ARG A 354 12.15 0.02 -2.85
N LYS A 355 12.63 -0.61 -1.77
CA LYS A 355 12.14 -0.39 -0.42
C LYS A 355 12.25 1.09 -0.02
N LEU A 356 13.36 1.75 -0.31
CA LEU A 356 13.52 3.18 -0.08
C LEU A 356 12.46 4.01 -0.84
N ALA A 357 12.23 3.74 -2.12
CA ALA A 357 11.25 4.46 -2.93
C ALA A 357 9.82 4.29 -2.39
N ASP A 358 9.45 3.06 -2.02
CA ASP A 358 8.14 2.73 -1.45
C ASP A 358 7.96 3.37 -0.05
N LEU A 359 8.99 3.35 0.82
CA LEU A 359 8.95 4.03 2.12
C LEU A 359 8.82 5.55 2.01
N LEU A 360 9.50 6.16 1.02
CA LEU A 360 9.34 7.58 0.71
C LEU A 360 7.91 7.89 0.22
N PHE A 361 7.31 6.98 -0.55
CA PHE A 361 5.92 7.09 -0.97
C PHE A 361 4.96 7.00 0.24
N MET A 362 5.14 6.00 1.11
CA MET A 362 4.35 5.84 2.34
C MET A 362 4.42 7.07 3.27
N THR A 363 5.59 7.71 3.34
CA THR A 363 5.82 8.93 4.13
C THR A 363 5.44 10.23 3.40
N ARG A 364 4.87 10.12 2.19
CA ARG A 364 4.37 11.23 1.37
C ARG A 364 5.43 12.18 0.84
N ASP A 365 6.69 11.75 0.77
CA ASP A 365 7.74 12.46 0.03
C ASP A 365 7.75 12.00 -1.43
N TRP A 366 6.72 12.44 -2.16
CA TRP A 366 6.46 12.03 -3.54
C TRP A 366 7.64 12.35 -4.48
N ASN A 367 8.28 13.50 -4.30
CA ASN A 367 9.40 13.93 -5.13
C ASN A 367 10.65 13.06 -4.92
N ALA A 368 10.98 12.76 -3.66
CA ALA A 368 12.09 11.87 -3.37
C ALA A 368 11.79 10.44 -3.85
N SER A 369 10.56 9.96 -3.65
CA SER A 369 10.10 8.65 -4.11
C SER A 369 10.26 8.50 -5.64
N TYR A 370 9.75 9.47 -6.42
CA TYR A 370 9.94 9.52 -7.88
C TYR A 370 11.42 9.43 -8.28
N THR A 371 12.28 10.20 -7.62
CA THR A 371 13.72 10.24 -7.94
C THR A 371 14.38 8.87 -7.78
N ILE A 372 13.92 8.05 -6.82
CA ILE A 372 14.46 6.70 -6.61
C ILE A 372 13.88 5.72 -7.62
N TYR A 373 12.58 5.78 -7.95
CA TYR A 373 12.01 4.93 -9.01
C TYR A 373 12.64 5.19 -10.38
N ASP A 374 12.84 6.47 -10.73
CA ASP A 374 13.46 6.87 -11.99
C ASP A 374 14.91 6.40 -12.10
N LEU A 375 15.63 6.36 -10.98
CA LEU A 375 16.98 5.82 -10.91
C LEU A 375 16.99 4.30 -11.21
N ILE A 376 16.21 3.52 -10.47
CA ILE A 376 16.36 2.06 -10.45
C ILE A 376 15.80 1.37 -11.69
N LYS A 377 14.87 2.01 -12.42
CA LYS A 377 14.24 1.41 -13.61
C LYS A 377 15.26 0.93 -14.66
N ARG A 378 16.43 1.60 -14.76
CA ARG A 378 17.49 1.18 -15.69
C ARG A 378 18.08 -0.17 -15.32
N ASP A 379 18.29 -0.41 -14.03
CA ASP A 379 18.87 -1.67 -13.54
C ASP A 379 17.87 -2.82 -13.74
N TYR A 380 16.58 -2.59 -13.45
CA TYR A 380 15.51 -3.55 -13.78
C TYR A 380 15.39 -3.87 -15.27
N LEU A 381 15.57 -2.88 -16.13
CA LEU A 381 15.57 -3.09 -17.58
C LEU A 381 16.78 -3.93 -18.02
N ASN A 382 17.96 -3.66 -17.49
CA ASN A 382 19.19 -4.41 -17.79
C ASN A 382 19.05 -5.88 -17.36
N ASP A 383 18.48 -6.11 -16.19
CA ASP A 383 18.25 -7.45 -15.63
C ASP A 383 17.05 -8.18 -16.25
N LYS A 384 16.27 -7.48 -17.10
CA LYS A 384 14.99 -7.96 -17.63
C LYS A 384 13.99 -8.36 -16.53
N ALA A 385 14.07 -7.72 -15.37
CA ALA A 385 13.14 -7.86 -14.26
C ALA A 385 11.84 -7.08 -14.57
N TRP A 386 11.07 -7.55 -15.57
CA TRP A 386 9.97 -6.79 -16.17
C TRP A 386 8.89 -6.35 -15.18
N LYS A 387 8.58 -7.17 -14.17
CA LYS A 387 7.57 -6.84 -13.15
C LYS A 387 8.05 -5.71 -12.23
N TYR A 388 9.34 -5.71 -11.86
CA TYR A 388 9.98 -4.62 -11.11
C TYR A 388 10.06 -3.34 -11.94
N LEU A 389 10.41 -3.45 -13.23
CA LEU A 389 10.42 -2.32 -14.16
C LEU A 389 9.02 -1.70 -14.30
N ALA A 390 7.98 -2.53 -14.45
CA ALA A 390 6.61 -2.08 -14.56
C ALA A 390 6.15 -1.34 -13.30
N GLY A 391 6.37 -1.93 -12.11
CA GLY A 391 6.03 -1.30 -10.84
C GLY A 391 6.84 -0.05 -10.53
N ALA A 392 8.09 0.06 -10.99
CA ALA A 392 8.87 1.29 -10.84
C ALA A 392 8.31 2.41 -11.70
N ASN A 393 7.96 2.13 -12.96
CA ASN A 393 7.33 3.12 -13.83
C ASN A 393 5.93 3.52 -13.32
N GLU A 394 5.09 2.56 -12.92
CA GLU A 394 3.77 2.85 -12.34
C GLU A 394 3.88 3.87 -11.20
N PHE A 395 4.66 3.57 -10.17
CA PHE A 395 4.77 4.46 -9.02
C PHE A 395 5.62 5.72 -9.29
N ALA A 396 6.48 5.74 -10.30
CA ALA A 396 7.10 6.98 -10.76
C ALA A 396 6.03 7.95 -11.31
N ALA A 397 5.12 7.47 -12.16
CA ALA A 397 4.03 8.27 -12.69
C ALA A 397 3.07 8.74 -11.58
N ILE A 398 2.68 7.84 -10.66
CA ILE A 398 1.83 8.19 -9.52
C ILE A 398 2.51 9.21 -8.62
N ALA A 399 3.80 9.04 -8.31
CA ALA A 399 4.54 9.98 -7.47
C ALA A 399 4.62 11.38 -8.09
N LEU A 400 4.90 11.50 -9.40
CA LEU A 400 4.85 12.79 -10.11
C LEU A 400 3.46 13.44 -10.00
N LEU A 401 2.42 12.67 -10.31
CA LEU A 401 1.03 13.14 -10.25
C LEU A 401 0.58 13.49 -8.82
N MET A 402 1.15 12.85 -7.80
CA MET A 402 0.91 13.11 -6.36
C MET A 402 1.73 14.29 -5.81
N ALA A 403 2.85 14.65 -6.45
CA ALA A 403 3.66 15.81 -6.09
C ALA A 403 3.04 17.15 -6.50
N GLU A 404 2.25 17.17 -7.58
CA GLU A 404 1.70 18.42 -8.12
C GLU A 404 0.63 19.07 -7.21
N PRO A 405 0.56 20.40 -7.08
CA PRO A 405 -0.51 21.04 -6.32
C PRO A 405 -1.89 20.77 -6.91
N ILE A 406 -2.91 20.59 -6.06
CA ILE A 406 -4.30 20.42 -6.54
C ILE A 406 -4.76 21.70 -7.24
N GLY A 407 -5.38 21.57 -8.42
CA GLY A 407 -5.95 22.68 -9.16
C GLY A 407 -4.94 23.52 -9.96
N LYS A 408 -3.64 23.20 -9.89
CA LYS A 408 -2.64 23.78 -10.79
C LYS A 408 -2.60 22.93 -12.07
N PRO A 409 -2.97 23.48 -13.24
CA PRO A 409 -2.97 22.69 -14.46
C PRO A 409 -1.55 22.26 -14.83
N LEU A 410 -1.40 20.98 -15.18
CA LEU A 410 -0.15 20.47 -15.72
C LEU A 410 0.14 21.08 -17.09
N SER A 411 1.43 21.35 -17.36
CA SER A 411 1.85 21.76 -18.70
C SER A 411 1.73 20.57 -19.66
N SER A 412 1.33 20.83 -20.91
CA SER A 412 1.29 19.80 -21.96
C SER A 412 2.63 19.08 -22.11
N ARG A 413 3.73 19.81 -21.92
CA ARG A 413 5.10 19.28 -21.98
C ARG A 413 5.37 18.29 -20.84
N THR A 414 5.01 18.64 -19.61
CA THR A 414 5.16 17.74 -18.46
C THR A 414 4.41 16.43 -18.67
N VAL A 415 3.16 16.51 -19.15
CA VAL A 415 2.38 15.30 -19.40
C VAL A 415 3.03 14.44 -20.49
N THR A 416 3.31 15.03 -21.65
CA THR A 416 3.78 14.30 -22.85
C THR A 416 5.20 13.77 -22.71
N GLU A 417 6.11 14.51 -22.06
CA GLU A 417 7.52 14.13 -21.98
C GLU A 417 7.85 13.30 -20.71
N HIS A 418 7.09 13.45 -19.62
CA HIS A 418 7.47 12.86 -18.33
C HIS A 418 6.44 11.88 -17.75
N ILE A 419 5.14 12.11 -17.95
CA ILE A 419 4.10 11.27 -17.32
C ILE A 419 3.65 10.15 -18.27
N ASP A 420 3.23 10.52 -19.48
CA ASP A 420 2.69 9.59 -20.47
C ASP A 420 3.68 8.47 -20.85
N PRO A 421 4.98 8.74 -21.12
CA PRO A 421 5.93 7.69 -21.47
C PRO A 421 6.14 6.67 -20.35
N VAL A 422 6.05 7.14 -19.10
CA VAL A 422 6.22 6.30 -17.92
C VAL A 422 4.99 5.42 -17.70
N ILE A 423 3.77 5.95 -17.87
CA ILE A 423 2.54 5.15 -17.84
C ILE A 423 2.55 4.10 -18.96
N ASP A 424 2.93 4.49 -20.19
CA ASP A 424 2.99 3.59 -21.34
C ASP A 424 3.98 2.45 -21.10
N ALA A 425 5.18 2.76 -20.60
CA ALA A 425 6.21 1.76 -20.27
C ALA A 425 5.74 0.79 -19.17
N ALA A 426 5.03 1.28 -18.15
CA ALA A 426 4.45 0.44 -17.11
C ALA A 426 3.40 -0.53 -17.70
N CYS A 427 2.46 0.01 -18.48
CA CYS A 427 1.37 -0.75 -19.09
C CYS A 427 1.89 -1.80 -20.08
N PHE A 428 2.83 -1.42 -20.94
CA PHE A 428 3.46 -2.33 -21.89
C PHE A 428 4.15 -3.49 -21.17
N SER A 429 4.90 -3.19 -20.09
CA SER A 429 5.61 -4.21 -19.31
C SER A 429 4.62 -5.15 -18.60
N TYR A 430 3.62 -4.61 -17.89
CA TYR A 430 2.62 -5.45 -17.22
C TYR A 430 1.83 -6.31 -18.20
N THR A 431 1.35 -5.73 -19.31
CA THR A 431 0.50 -6.45 -20.27
C THR A 431 1.31 -7.43 -21.12
N SER A 432 2.39 -6.96 -21.75
CA SER A 432 3.07 -7.71 -22.81
C SER A 432 4.24 -8.57 -22.31
N ARG A 433 4.81 -8.27 -21.14
CA ARG A 433 5.95 -9.01 -20.57
C ARG A 433 5.57 -9.87 -19.38
N CYS A 434 4.63 -9.40 -18.57
CA CYS A 434 4.26 -10.07 -17.31
C CYS A 434 2.89 -10.76 -17.35
N ALA A 435 2.06 -10.51 -18.37
CA ALA A 435 0.65 -10.94 -18.41
C ALA A 435 -0.16 -10.56 -17.15
N ALA A 436 0.19 -9.44 -16.51
CA ALA A 436 -0.31 -9.03 -15.21
C ALA A 436 -1.41 -7.97 -15.35
N LEU A 437 -2.60 -8.41 -15.80
CA LEU A 437 -3.67 -7.50 -16.22
C LEU A 437 -4.19 -6.61 -15.09
N SER A 438 -4.28 -7.11 -13.86
CA SER A 438 -4.80 -6.29 -12.76
C SER A 438 -3.84 -5.19 -12.32
N TYR A 439 -2.53 -5.39 -12.47
CA TYR A 439 -1.56 -4.32 -12.28
C TYR A 439 -1.65 -3.27 -13.39
N THR A 440 -1.93 -3.69 -14.62
CA THR A 440 -2.25 -2.75 -15.72
C THR A 440 -3.50 -1.94 -15.41
N PHE A 441 -4.58 -2.60 -14.96
CA PHE A 441 -5.82 -1.95 -14.57
C PHE A 441 -5.60 -0.95 -13.42
N ARG A 442 -4.92 -1.37 -12.35
CA ARG A 442 -4.56 -0.53 -11.20
C ARG A 442 -3.77 0.71 -11.63
N CYS A 443 -2.72 0.52 -12.42
CA CYS A 443 -1.87 1.60 -12.93
C CYS A 443 -2.68 2.64 -13.70
N LEU A 444 -3.50 2.20 -14.66
CA LEU A 444 -4.30 3.08 -15.49
C LEU A 444 -5.44 3.75 -14.73
N LEU A 445 -6.11 3.04 -13.82
CA LEU A 445 -7.19 3.58 -13.00
C LEU A 445 -6.68 4.71 -12.10
N MET A 446 -5.55 4.50 -11.41
CA MET A 446 -4.95 5.55 -10.59
C MET A 446 -4.43 6.72 -11.43
N SER A 447 -3.73 6.43 -12.53
CA SER A 447 -3.12 7.47 -13.38
C SER A 447 -4.17 8.35 -14.04
N SER A 448 -5.22 7.76 -14.61
CA SER A 448 -6.30 8.49 -15.28
C SER A 448 -7.07 9.39 -14.30
N GLU A 449 -7.40 8.89 -13.11
CA GLU A 449 -8.10 9.69 -12.10
C GLU A 449 -7.24 10.82 -11.54
N LEU A 450 -5.94 10.62 -11.38
CA LEU A 450 -5.02 11.69 -10.99
C LEU A 450 -4.85 12.73 -12.10
N LEU A 451 -4.68 12.31 -13.35
CA LEU A 451 -4.57 13.21 -14.51
C LEU A 451 -5.81 14.09 -14.67
N ARG A 452 -7.01 13.57 -14.38
CA ARG A 452 -8.27 14.31 -14.42
C ARG A 452 -8.32 15.46 -13.41
N LEU A 453 -7.52 15.42 -12.33
CA LEU A 453 -7.41 16.50 -11.35
C LEU A 453 -6.48 17.65 -11.82
N GLN A 454 -5.76 17.49 -12.93
CA GLN A 454 -4.67 18.37 -13.36
C GLN A 454 -5.05 19.28 -14.54
N GLY A 455 -6.34 19.60 -14.67
CA GLY A 455 -6.86 20.49 -15.70
C GLY A 455 -6.97 19.87 -17.09
N VAL A 456 -7.04 20.73 -18.10
CA VAL A 456 -7.42 20.40 -19.49
C VAL A 456 -6.54 19.31 -20.12
N PHE A 457 -5.21 19.50 -20.13
CA PHE A 457 -4.28 18.56 -20.76
C PHE A 457 -4.21 17.21 -20.02
N GLY A 458 -4.34 17.23 -18.69
CA GLY A 458 -4.46 16.01 -17.92
C GLY A 458 -5.74 15.24 -18.28
N THR A 459 -6.84 15.97 -18.51
CA THR A 459 -8.14 15.37 -18.84
C THR A 459 -8.16 14.64 -20.19
N ASP A 460 -7.51 15.18 -21.23
CA ASP A 460 -7.39 14.49 -22.53
C ASP A 460 -6.62 13.17 -22.41
N ASN A 461 -5.53 13.18 -21.65
CA ASN A 461 -4.75 11.97 -21.38
C ASN A 461 -5.50 10.98 -20.48
N ALA A 462 -6.28 11.47 -19.52
CA ALA A 462 -7.19 10.62 -18.74
C ALA A 462 -8.18 9.90 -19.66
N CYS A 463 -8.80 10.59 -20.62
CA CYS A 463 -9.70 9.96 -21.61
C CYS A 463 -8.98 8.85 -22.41
N LYS A 464 -7.77 9.12 -22.90
CA LYS A 464 -6.93 8.12 -23.60
C LYS A 464 -6.71 6.87 -22.75
N TRP A 465 -6.32 7.04 -21.49
CA TRP A 465 -6.03 5.92 -20.60
C TRP A 465 -7.29 5.16 -20.18
N VAL A 466 -8.43 5.82 -19.97
CA VAL A 466 -9.71 5.13 -19.72
C VAL A 466 -10.19 4.35 -20.95
N GLN A 467 -10.01 4.88 -22.16
CA GLN A 467 -10.28 4.13 -23.39
C GLN A 467 -9.36 2.90 -23.54
N TYR A 468 -8.10 3.02 -23.11
CA TYR A 468 -7.20 1.87 -23.03
C TYR A 468 -7.75 0.80 -22.06
N ILE A 469 -8.20 1.21 -20.86
CA ILE A 469 -8.84 0.29 -19.90
C ILE A 469 -10.01 -0.45 -20.55
N ILE A 470 -10.93 0.26 -21.19
CA ILE A 470 -12.12 -0.33 -21.83
C ILE A 470 -11.72 -1.33 -22.93
N SER A 471 -10.70 -1.00 -23.73
CA SER A 471 -10.29 -1.85 -24.86
C SER A 471 -9.42 -3.04 -24.46
N LYS A 472 -8.54 -2.90 -23.46
CA LYS A 472 -7.49 -3.89 -23.13
C LYS A 472 -7.70 -4.60 -21.80
N CYS A 473 -8.44 -4.01 -20.87
CA CYS A 473 -8.66 -4.56 -19.54
C CYS A 473 -10.07 -5.15 -19.34
N HIS A 474 -10.84 -5.37 -20.42
CA HIS A 474 -12.20 -5.93 -20.35
C HIS A 474 -12.24 -7.36 -19.76
N ASN A 475 -11.16 -8.13 -19.89
CA ASN A 475 -11.02 -9.46 -19.27
C ASN A 475 -10.51 -9.39 -17.82
N ASN A 476 -10.31 -8.20 -17.27
CA ASN A 476 -9.94 -8.08 -15.87
C ASN A 476 -11.13 -8.45 -14.98
N SER A 477 -10.88 -9.25 -13.96
CA SER A 477 -11.90 -9.79 -13.07
C SER A 477 -12.71 -8.68 -12.37
N VAL A 478 -12.08 -7.53 -12.06
CA VAL A 478 -12.73 -6.40 -11.38
C VAL A 478 -13.23 -5.30 -12.34
N PHE A 479 -13.21 -5.54 -13.65
CA PHE A 479 -13.65 -4.57 -14.65
C PHE A 479 -15.17 -4.35 -14.60
N CYS A 480 -15.58 -3.09 -14.47
CA CYS A 480 -16.98 -2.68 -14.53
C CYS A 480 -17.20 -1.73 -15.72
N PRO A 481 -17.81 -2.20 -16.84
CA PRO A 481 -17.97 -1.40 -18.06
C PRO A 481 -18.75 -0.11 -17.82
N GLY A 482 -19.88 -0.17 -17.11
CA GLY A 482 -20.72 0.99 -16.76
C GLY A 482 -19.93 2.07 -16.03
N LEU A 483 -19.21 1.70 -14.95
CA LEU A 483 -18.34 2.63 -14.23
C LEU A 483 -17.24 3.23 -15.11
N MET A 484 -16.57 2.42 -15.95
CA MET A 484 -15.49 2.92 -16.81
C MET A 484 -16.01 3.91 -17.88
N LEU A 485 -17.19 3.64 -18.45
CA LEU A 485 -17.86 4.55 -19.38
C LEU A 485 -18.29 5.86 -18.69
N GLU A 486 -18.79 5.78 -17.46
CA GLU A 486 -19.04 6.98 -16.64
C GLU A 486 -17.77 7.78 -16.37
N ARG A 487 -16.64 7.11 -16.10
CA ARG A 487 -15.35 7.80 -15.90
C ARG A 487 -14.89 8.51 -17.17
N LEU A 488 -15.05 7.86 -18.32
CA LEU A 488 -14.77 8.47 -19.62
C LEU A 488 -15.66 9.69 -19.87
N ALA A 489 -16.97 9.59 -19.60
CA ALA A 489 -17.88 10.72 -19.67
C ALA A 489 -17.43 11.85 -18.74
N ALA A 490 -17.21 11.55 -17.45
CA ALA A 490 -16.80 12.52 -16.44
C ALA A 490 -15.50 13.26 -16.80
N ALA A 491 -14.55 12.58 -17.45
CA ALA A 491 -13.36 13.21 -18.00
C ALA A 491 -13.74 14.23 -19.10
N TYR A 492 -14.50 13.84 -20.13
CA TYR A 492 -14.97 14.78 -21.16
C TYR A 492 -15.78 15.96 -20.58
N GLY A 493 -16.60 15.73 -19.54
CA GLY A 493 -17.36 16.77 -18.85
C GLY A 493 -16.47 17.75 -18.07
N SER A 494 -15.43 17.26 -17.40
CA SER A 494 -14.46 18.09 -16.67
C SER A 494 -13.73 19.06 -17.61
N TYR A 495 -13.39 18.59 -18.82
CA TYR A 495 -12.82 19.41 -19.88
C TYR A 495 -13.77 20.52 -20.35
N ALA A 496 -15.04 20.16 -20.58
CA ALA A 496 -16.05 21.11 -21.07
C ALA A 496 -16.31 22.25 -20.07
N ASN A 497 -16.27 21.97 -18.76
CA ASN A 497 -16.45 22.99 -17.73
C ASN A 497 -15.22 23.89 -17.55
N ALA A 498 -14.01 23.36 -17.78
CA ALA A 498 -12.76 24.11 -17.63
C ALA A 498 -12.54 25.15 -18.75
N ILE A 499 -13.16 24.98 -19.92
CA ILE A 499 -12.95 25.86 -21.08
C ILE A 499 -14.30 26.37 -21.60
N GLN A 500 -14.88 27.38 -20.95
CA GLN A 500 -16.11 28.05 -21.44
C GLN A 500 -15.90 28.88 -22.73
N ALA A 501 -14.65 29.10 -23.18
CA ALA A 501 -14.33 30.11 -24.19
C ALA A 501 -13.60 29.61 -25.46
N CYS A 502 -13.52 28.29 -25.73
CA CYS A 502 -12.72 27.78 -26.87
C CYS A 502 -13.54 26.97 -27.88
N ALA A 503 -13.13 26.97 -29.15
CA ALA A 503 -13.85 26.40 -30.30
C ALA A 503 -14.18 24.89 -30.18
N ARG A 504 -13.43 24.14 -29.35
CA ARG A 504 -13.66 22.70 -29.08
C ARG A 504 -14.72 22.42 -28.01
N PHE A 505 -15.29 23.46 -27.39
CA PHE A 505 -16.31 23.33 -26.33
C PHE A 505 -17.53 22.49 -26.75
N GLY A 506 -17.97 22.65 -28.01
CA GLY A 506 -19.10 21.87 -28.54
C GLY A 506 -18.80 20.38 -28.71
N GLU A 507 -17.55 20.01 -29.02
CA GLU A 507 -17.14 18.63 -29.25
C GLU A 507 -17.10 17.82 -27.93
N HIS A 508 -16.48 18.37 -26.88
CA HIS A 508 -16.37 17.69 -25.59
C HIS A 508 -17.71 17.57 -24.89
N LYS A 509 -18.63 18.54 -25.04
CA LYS A 509 -20.01 18.42 -24.54
C LYS A 509 -20.78 17.31 -25.25
N ARG A 510 -20.64 17.18 -26.58
CA ARG A 510 -21.25 16.08 -27.34
C ARG A 510 -20.68 14.73 -26.92
N LYS A 511 -19.35 14.62 -26.75
CA LYS A 511 -18.69 13.42 -26.23
C LYS A 511 -19.15 13.08 -24.82
N PHE A 512 -19.24 14.06 -23.92
CA PHE A 512 -19.80 13.86 -22.58
C PHE A 512 -21.23 13.31 -22.61
N ALA A 513 -22.12 13.92 -23.39
CA ALA A 513 -23.50 13.46 -23.53
C ALA A 513 -23.58 12.06 -24.13
N PHE A 514 -22.79 11.79 -25.17
CA PHE A 514 -22.71 10.48 -25.82
C PHE A 514 -22.25 9.38 -24.86
N TRP A 515 -21.14 9.58 -24.16
CA TRP A 515 -20.62 8.58 -23.22
C TRP A 515 -21.51 8.42 -21.98
N THR A 516 -22.17 9.49 -21.52
CA THR A 516 -23.19 9.39 -20.46
C THR A 516 -24.37 8.51 -20.90
N LEU A 517 -24.84 8.65 -22.15
CA LEU A 517 -25.92 7.82 -22.69
C LEU A 517 -25.50 6.35 -22.81
N ILE A 518 -24.29 6.08 -23.29
CA ILE A 518 -23.76 4.71 -23.38
C ILE A 518 -23.62 4.10 -21.98
N ALA A 519 -23.07 4.84 -21.02
CA ALA A 519 -22.96 4.38 -19.64
C ALA A 519 -24.34 4.06 -19.04
N ALA A 520 -25.35 4.89 -19.30
CA ALA A 520 -26.72 4.66 -18.83
C ALA A 520 -27.41 3.47 -19.50
N ASN A 521 -27.01 3.09 -20.72
CA ASN A 521 -27.50 1.88 -21.40
C ASN A 521 -26.81 0.61 -20.90
N GLU A 522 -25.60 0.74 -20.38
CA GLU A 522 -24.82 -0.38 -19.82
C GLU A 522 -25.30 -0.77 -18.41
N TRP A 523 -25.78 0.20 -17.63
CA TRP A 523 -26.44 -0.01 -16.34
C TRP A 523 -27.89 -0.49 -16.50
#